data_AF-A0A6J4UAT3-F1
#
_entry.id   AF-A0A6J4UAT3-F1
#
_cell.length_a   1.000
_cell.length_b   1.000
_cell.length_c   1.000
_cell.angle_alpha   90.00
_cell.angle_beta   90.00
_cell.angle_gamma   90.00
#
_symmetry.space_group_name_H-M   'P 1'
#
loop_
_entity.id
_entity.type
_entity.pdbx_description
1 polymer ?
#
loop_
_entity_poly.entity_id
_entity_poly.type
_entity_poly.pdbx_seq_one_letter_code
_entity_poly.pdbx_strand_id
1 'polypeptide(L)'
;MGEVSLPNAYYALEAYYIIAPAEVSSNLARFDGVRYGLRVPADGVHEMYRQTRERGFGAEAKRRIMLGTYALSSGYYDAYYAQAQKVRTKIIEDFRNAFARYDVLVSPTS
;
A
#
# COMPACT_ATOMS: atom_id res chain seq x y z
N MET A 1 -18.60 21.52 22.11
CA MET A 1 -17.33 21.11 21.49
C MET A 1 -16.51 20.40 22.55
N GLY A 2 -15.79 19.34 22.19
CA GLY A 2 -14.98 18.57 23.13
C GLY A 2 -13.76 17.98 22.43
N GLU A 3 -12.84 17.46 23.22
CA GLU A 3 -11.63 16.82 22.73
C GLU A 3 -11.80 15.28 22.71
N VAL A 4 -11.05 14.63 21.82
CA VAL A 4 -10.99 13.17 21.72
C VAL A 4 -9.57 12.75 21.36
N SER A 5 -9.17 11.58 21.85
CA SER A 5 -7.88 10.98 21.51
C SER A 5 -8.06 9.82 20.54
N LEU A 6 -7.17 9.73 19.56
CA LEU A 6 -7.03 8.62 18.63
C LEU A 6 -5.65 7.98 18.85
N PRO A 7 -5.47 7.14 19.88
CA PRO A 7 -4.16 6.68 20.32
C PRO A 7 -3.37 5.92 19.25
N ASN A 8 -4.06 5.23 18.33
CA ASN A 8 -3.41 4.49 17.26
C ASN A 8 -3.18 5.32 15.98
N ALA A 9 -3.70 6.54 15.90
CA ALA A 9 -3.54 7.39 14.71
C ALA A 9 -2.07 7.71 14.41
N TYR A 10 -1.21 7.69 15.44
CA TYR A 10 0.24 7.84 15.29
C TYR A 10 0.85 6.80 14.33
N TYR A 11 0.31 5.57 14.29
CA TYR A 11 0.80 4.47 13.44
C TYR A 11 0.16 4.43 12.05
N ALA A 12 -0.70 5.39 11.72
CA ALA A 12 -1.48 5.36 10.49
C ALA A 12 -0.59 5.46 9.23
N LEU A 13 0.49 6.24 9.32
CA LEU A 13 1.40 6.45 8.20
C LEU A 13 2.20 5.17 7.91
N GLU A 14 2.72 4.51 8.94
CA GLU A 14 3.48 3.28 8.86
C GLU A 14 2.61 2.15 8.31
N ALA A 15 1.39 1.99 8.84
CA ALA A 15 0.44 1.01 8.33
C ALA A 15 0.09 1.28 6.86
N TYR A 16 -0.11 2.55 6.48
CA TYR A 16 -0.36 2.96 5.10
C TYR A 16 0.80 2.59 4.16
N TYR A 17 2.05 2.84 4.57
CA TYR A 17 3.24 2.53 3.77
C TYR A 17 3.58 1.04 3.70
N ILE A 18 2.90 0.17 4.44
CA ILE A 18 2.97 -1.28 4.26
C ILE A 18 1.81 -1.76 3.37
N ILE A 19 0.58 -1.39 3.72
CA ILE A 19 -0.63 -1.88 3.05
C ILE A 19 -0.69 -1.36 1.61
N ALA A 20 -0.54 -0.05 1.40
CA ALA A 20 -0.73 0.53 0.08
C ALA A 20 0.32 0.02 -0.94
N PRO A 21 1.63 -0.06 -0.61
CA PRO A 21 2.61 -0.67 -1.52
C PRO A 21 2.36 -2.16 -1.77
N ALA A 22 1.94 -2.93 -0.76
CA ALA A 22 1.57 -4.33 -0.92
C ALA A 22 0.41 -4.51 -1.92
N GLU A 23 -0.65 -3.71 -1.82
CA GLU A 23 -1.75 -3.74 -2.78
C GLU A 23 -1.31 -3.24 -4.16
N VAL A 24 -0.48 -2.19 -4.24
CA VAL A 24 0.10 -1.67 -5.48
C VAL A 24 0.92 -2.72 -6.21
N SER A 25 1.73 -3.53 -5.51
CA SER A 25 2.57 -4.55 -6.16
C SER A 25 1.75 -5.57 -6.95
N SER A 26 0.59 -5.99 -6.40
CA SER A 26 -0.36 -6.87 -7.06
C SER A 26 -1.19 -6.14 -8.13
N ASN A 27 -1.72 -4.96 -7.80
CA ASN A 27 -2.57 -4.20 -8.72
C ASN A 27 -1.83 -3.79 -10.00
N LEU A 28 -0.55 -3.43 -9.90
CA LEU A 28 0.27 -3.02 -11.04
C LEU A 28 0.92 -4.22 -11.78
N ALA A 29 0.75 -5.46 -11.29
CA ALA A 29 1.25 -6.65 -11.98
C ALA A 29 0.60 -6.83 -13.37
N ARG A 30 -0.64 -6.33 -13.55
CA ARG A 30 -1.38 -6.36 -14.82
C ARG A 30 -0.72 -5.60 -15.97
N PHE A 31 0.21 -4.69 -15.68
CA PHE A 31 0.93 -3.91 -16.69
C PHE A 31 2.21 -4.66 -17.06
N ASP A 32 2.07 -5.59 -18.00
CA ASP A 32 3.12 -6.49 -18.48
C ASP A 32 3.41 -6.35 -19.99
N GLY A 33 2.63 -5.54 -20.70
CA GLY A 33 2.75 -5.31 -22.14
C GLY A 33 2.17 -6.41 -23.03
N VAL A 34 1.45 -7.40 -22.47
CA VAL A 34 0.83 -8.49 -23.26
C VAL A 34 -0.43 -8.02 -23.95
N ARG A 35 -1.32 -7.37 -23.19
CA ARG A 35 -2.67 -7.02 -23.66
C ARG A 35 -2.77 -5.57 -24.14
N TYR A 36 -2.05 -4.66 -23.49
CA TYR A 36 -2.13 -3.22 -23.76
C TYR A 36 -0.91 -2.47 -23.19
N GLY A 37 -0.78 -1.21 -23.60
CA GLY A 37 0.24 -0.29 -23.11
C GLY A 37 1.60 -0.47 -23.79
N LEU A 38 2.66 -0.04 -23.10
CA LEU A 38 4.04 -0.20 -23.57
C LEU A 38 4.37 -1.69 -23.66
N ARG A 39 5.01 -2.10 -24.76
CA ARG A 39 5.64 -3.41 -24.91
C ARG A 39 7.03 -3.23 -25.50
N VAL A 40 8.06 -3.66 -24.76
CA VAL A 40 9.44 -3.63 -25.22
C VAL A 40 9.76 -4.97 -25.89
N PRO A 41 10.15 -4.99 -27.18
CA PRO A 41 10.56 -6.22 -27.85
C PRO A 41 11.74 -6.88 -27.14
N ALA A 42 11.70 -8.21 -27.03
CA ALA A 42 12.76 -9.05 -26.47
C ALA A 42 12.61 -10.49 -26.99
N ASP A 43 13.68 -11.28 -26.90
CA ASP A 43 13.73 -12.63 -27.46
C ASP A 43 12.92 -13.65 -26.64
N GLY A 44 12.62 -13.34 -25.37
CA GLY A 44 11.85 -14.20 -24.47
C GLY A 44 10.80 -13.45 -23.65
N VAL A 45 9.77 -14.16 -23.22
CA VAL A 45 8.63 -13.59 -22.44
C VAL A 45 9.10 -12.99 -21.11
N HIS A 46 10.01 -13.65 -20.40
CA HIS A 46 10.55 -13.13 -19.14
C HIS A 46 11.33 -11.82 -19.33
N GLU A 47 12.12 -11.74 -20.38
CA GLU A 47 12.88 -10.55 -20.69
C GLU A 47 11.96 -9.41 -21.14
N MET A 48 10.97 -9.72 -21.98
CA MET A 48 9.93 -8.78 -22.40
C MET A 48 9.23 -8.16 -21.18
N TYR A 49 8.82 -8.98 -20.19
CA TYR A 49 8.21 -8.48 -18.96
C TYR A 49 9.14 -7.59 -18.16
N ARG A 50 10.39 -8.03 -17.95
CA ARG A 50 11.39 -7.28 -17.19
C ARG A 50 11.65 -5.91 -17.82
N GLN A 51 11.99 -5.88 -19.11
CA GLN A 51 12.30 -4.64 -19.82
C GLN A 51 11.08 -3.71 -19.94
N THR A 52 9.90 -4.26 -20.22
CA THR A 52 8.66 -3.48 -20.33
C THR A 52 8.33 -2.78 -19.01
N ARG A 53 8.39 -3.50 -17.89
CA ARG A 53 8.10 -2.93 -16.57
C ARG A 53 9.19 -1.98 -16.10
N GLU A 54 10.45 -2.29 -16.41
CA GLU A 54 11.59 -1.44 -16.06
C GLU A 54 11.52 -0.05 -16.71
N ARG A 55 11.17 -0.01 -18.01
CA ARG A 55 11.02 1.24 -18.79
C ARG A 55 9.67 1.91 -18.58
N GLY A 56 8.61 1.13 -18.30
CA GLY A 56 7.25 1.64 -18.15
C GLY A 56 6.98 2.31 -16.80
N PHE A 57 7.62 1.87 -15.73
CA PHE A 57 7.42 2.45 -14.39
C PHE A 57 8.50 3.45 -14.00
N GLY A 58 8.07 4.59 -13.45
CA GLY A 58 8.94 5.56 -12.79
C GLY A 58 9.56 5.03 -11.49
N ALA A 59 10.56 5.74 -10.96
CA ALA A 59 11.33 5.30 -9.79
C ALA A 59 10.46 5.05 -8.55
N GLU A 60 9.47 5.90 -8.30
CA GLU A 60 8.58 5.76 -7.14
C GLU A 60 7.67 4.54 -7.23
N ALA A 61 7.04 4.31 -8.39
CA ALA A 61 6.22 3.14 -8.62
C ALA A 61 7.05 1.84 -8.45
N LYS A 62 8.27 1.82 -8.99
CA LYS A 62 9.20 0.69 -8.80
C LYS A 62 9.52 0.46 -7.33
N ARG A 63 9.84 1.50 -6.55
CA ARG A 63 10.08 1.38 -5.10
C ARG A 63 8.90 0.77 -4.36
N ARG A 64 7.67 1.25 -4.63
CA ARG A 64 6.45 0.72 -4.00
C ARG A 64 6.19 -0.72 -4.38
N ILE A 65 6.37 -1.08 -5.65
CA ILE A 65 6.23 -2.48 -6.08
C ILE A 65 7.22 -3.37 -5.34
N MET A 66 8.50 -2.97 -5.24
CA MET A 66 9.52 -3.74 -4.54
C MET A 66 9.20 -3.92 -3.05
N LEU A 67 8.87 -2.83 -2.34
CA LEU A 67 8.49 -2.88 -0.92
C LEU A 67 7.24 -3.72 -0.70
N GLY A 68 6.24 -3.58 -1.56
CA GLY A 68 5.00 -4.33 -1.47
C GLY A 68 5.19 -5.83 -1.74
N THR A 69 5.98 -6.19 -2.74
CA THR A 69 6.35 -7.59 -3.00
C THR A 69 7.11 -8.18 -1.82
N TYR A 70 8.01 -7.41 -1.19
CA TYR A 70 8.72 -7.85 0.00
C TYR A 70 7.77 -8.07 1.19
N ALA A 71 6.88 -7.12 1.48
CA ALA A 71 5.91 -7.23 2.56
C ALA A 71 4.94 -8.42 2.39
N LEU A 72 4.68 -8.86 1.16
CA LEU A 72 3.85 -10.03 0.86
C LEU A 72 4.63 -11.35 0.73
N SER A 73 5.95 -11.30 0.78
CA SER A 73 6.78 -12.48 0.57
C SER A 73 6.70 -13.47 1.75
N SER A 74 6.92 -14.75 1.46
CA SER A 74 6.92 -15.82 2.46
C SER A 74 7.95 -15.55 3.56
N GLY A 75 7.52 -15.62 4.82
CA GLY A 75 8.35 -15.31 5.99
C GLY A 75 8.22 -13.87 6.51
N TYR A 76 7.70 -12.95 5.69
CA TYR A 76 7.54 -11.53 6.04
C TYR A 76 6.09 -11.08 6.09
N TYR A 77 5.18 -11.84 5.47
CA TYR A 77 3.74 -11.55 5.45
C TYR A 77 3.15 -11.26 6.83
N ASP A 78 3.35 -12.15 7.79
CA ASP A 78 2.77 -12.00 9.13
C ASP A 78 3.40 -10.83 9.91
N ALA A 79 4.71 -10.65 9.75
CA ALA A 79 5.48 -9.62 10.44
C ALA A 79 5.15 -8.21 9.98
N TYR A 80 4.84 -8.03 8.68
CA TYR A 80 4.56 -6.72 8.10
C TYR A 80 3.10 -6.57 7.68
N TYR A 81 2.65 -7.28 6.66
CA TYR A 81 1.34 -7.04 6.05
C TYR A 81 0.18 -7.38 7.01
N ALA A 82 0.20 -8.56 7.63
CA ALA A 82 -0.84 -8.94 8.59
C ALA A 82 -0.82 -8.04 9.83
N GLN A 83 0.37 -7.66 10.31
CA GLN A 83 0.51 -6.74 11.43
C GLN A 83 -0.04 -5.33 11.10
N ALA A 84 0.26 -4.80 9.91
CA ALA A 84 -0.28 -3.52 9.46
C ALA A 84 -1.81 -3.55 9.34
N GLN A 85 -2.40 -4.65 8.87
CA GLN A 85 -3.86 -4.82 8.85
C GLN A 85 -4.48 -4.82 10.26
N LYS A 86 -3.80 -5.41 11.27
CA LYS A 86 -4.25 -5.32 12.67
C LYS A 86 -4.20 -3.89 13.20
N VAL A 87 -3.13 -3.15 12.90
CA VAL A 87 -3.02 -1.72 13.25
C VAL A 87 -4.14 -0.91 12.59
N ARG A 88 -4.43 -1.15 11.31
CA ARG A 88 -5.57 -0.53 10.60
C ARG A 88 -6.89 -0.79 11.34
N THR A 89 -7.12 -2.00 11.82
CA THR A 89 -8.33 -2.31 12.62
C THR A 89 -8.38 -1.49 13.90
N LYS A 90 -7.26 -1.32 14.61
CA LYS A 90 -7.19 -0.47 15.82
C LYS A 90 -7.50 1.00 15.53
N ILE A 91 -6.99 1.53 14.43
CA ILE A 91 -7.31 2.90 13.99
C ILE A 91 -8.81 3.02 13.68
N ILE A 92 -9.41 2.04 13.00
CA ILE A 92 -10.85 2.03 12.73
C ILE A 92 -11.67 1.99 14.04
N GLU A 93 -11.24 1.19 15.02
CA GLU A 93 -11.87 1.13 16.35
C GLU A 93 -11.81 2.49 17.05
N ASP A 94 -10.66 3.19 17.02
CA ASP A 94 -10.52 4.53 17.60
C ASP A 94 -11.52 5.52 16.99
N PHE A 95 -11.62 5.56 15.66
CA PHE A 95 -12.57 6.43 14.97
C PHE A 95 -14.03 6.06 15.31
N ARG A 96 -14.37 4.76 15.34
CA ARG A 96 -15.73 4.32 15.75
C ARG A 96 -16.08 4.81 17.16
N ASN A 97 -15.14 4.71 18.10
CA ASN A 97 -15.33 5.16 19.48
C ASN A 97 -15.43 6.69 19.60
N ALA A 98 -14.77 7.42 18.71
CA ALA A 98 -14.89 8.87 18.63
C ALA A 98 -16.25 9.28 18.05
N PHE A 99 -16.66 8.66 16.93
CA PHE A 99 -17.95 8.95 16.28
C PHE A 99 -19.17 8.50 17.08
N ALA A 100 -19.01 7.59 18.05
CA ALA A 100 -20.07 7.28 19.02
C ALA A 100 -20.42 8.46 19.96
N ARG A 101 -19.54 9.47 20.04
CA ARG A 101 -19.68 10.63 20.94
C ARG A 101 -19.75 11.96 20.22
N TYR A 102 -19.27 12.04 18.98
CA TYR A 102 -19.16 13.27 18.20
C TYR A 102 -19.61 13.03 16.77
N ASP A 103 -20.37 13.96 16.20
CA ASP A 103 -20.83 13.85 14.81
C ASP A 103 -19.73 14.16 13.79
N VAL A 104 -18.79 15.04 14.16
CA VAL A 104 -17.71 15.52 13.29
C VAL A 104 -16.41 15.57 14.08
N LEU A 105 -15.32 15.17 13.41
CA LEU A 105 -13.94 15.30 13.89
C LEU A 105 -13.20 16.27 12.99
N VAL A 106 -12.40 17.18 13.57
CA VAL A 106 -11.67 18.21 12.84
C VAL A 106 -10.20 18.17 13.25
N SER A 107 -9.30 18.17 12.27
CA SER A 107 -7.86 18.38 12.47
C SER A 107 -7.32 19.29 11.35
N PRO A 108 -6.15 19.91 11.56
CA PRO A 108 -5.39 20.51 10.45
C PRO A 108 -5.15 19.47 9.35
N THR A 109 -5.13 19.93 8.10
CA THR A 109 -4.90 19.07 6.94
C THR A 109 -3.41 18.81 6.69
N SER A 110 -2.54 19.77 6.99
CA SER A 110 -1.09 19.71 6.76
C SER A 110 -0.35 20.63 7.71
#